data_AF-A0A2K6NTV0-F1
#
_entry.id   AF-A0A2K6NTV0-F1
#
_cell.length_a   1.000
_cell.length_b   1.000
_cell.length_c   1.000
_cell.angle_alpha   90.00
_cell.angle_beta   90.00
_cell.angle_gamma   90.00
#
_symmetry.space_group_name_H-M   'P 1'
#
loop_
_entity.id
_entity.type
_entity.pdbx_description
1 polymer ?
#
loop_
_entity_poly.entity_id
_entity_poly.type
_entity_poly.pdbx_seq_one_letter_code
_entity_poly.pdbx_strand_id
1 'polypeptide(L)'
;FQDLKLREFYCEGNPLFLQQPVISTQRENVWSLQEITSRFVMNQLAENNPFLMDGIERYPQVRSMISQGKTCAICGQHFITVWLDCVRFVSPPKDWKISKNLQLVPLRVLICSYKCFTQRDPNLFGIAQVQNR
;
A
#
# COMPACT_ATOMS: atom_id res chain seq x y z
N PHE A 1 -34.35 6.73 24.11
CA PHE A 1 -33.63 5.84 23.17
C PHE A 1 -34.52 5.20 22.11
N GLN A 2 -35.83 5.05 22.31
CA GLN A 2 -36.73 4.41 21.33
C GLN A 2 -37.06 5.24 20.07
N ASP A 3 -36.70 6.52 20.01
CA ASP A 3 -36.97 7.40 18.86
C ASP A 3 -35.76 7.69 17.94
N LEU A 4 -34.60 7.07 18.21
CA LEU A 4 -33.43 7.23 17.35
C LEU A 4 -33.56 6.29 16.15
N LYS A 5 -34.07 6.79 15.03
CA LYS A 5 -33.93 6.13 13.71
C LYS A 5 -32.47 6.19 13.26
N LEU A 6 -31.60 5.47 13.95
CA LEU A 6 -30.21 5.27 13.55
C LEU A 6 -30.20 4.56 12.20
N ARG A 7 -29.92 5.31 11.14
CA ARG A 7 -29.79 4.75 9.78
C ARG A 7 -28.37 4.27 9.50
N GLU A 8 -27.37 4.93 10.10
CA GLU A 8 -25.94 4.70 9.87
C GLU A 8 -25.18 4.96 11.18
N PHE A 9 -24.11 4.20 11.42
CA PHE A 9 -23.22 4.36 12.57
C PHE A 9 -21.81 4.63 12.07
N TYR A 10 -21.36 5.88 12.18
CA TYR A 10 -20.05 6.30 11.71
C TYR A 10 -19.01 6.05 12.80
N CYS A 11 -18.19 5.00 12.63
CA CYS A 11 -17.11 4.68 13.58
C CYS A 11 -16.09 5.81 13.72
N GLU A 12 -15.83 6.56 12.64
CA GLU A 12 -14.81 7.61 12.56
C GLU A 12 -15.12 8.84 13.42
N GLY A 13 -16.39 9.09 13.74
CA GLY A 13 -16.84 10.24 14.54
C GLY A 13 -17.38 9.88 15.92
N ASN A 14 -17.29 8.62 16.33
CA ASN A 14 -17.85 8.18 17.60
C ASN A 14 -16.84 8.46 18.74
N PRO A 15 -17.19 9.35 19.70
CA PRO A 15 -16.30 9.77 20.79
C PRO A 15 -16.01 8.65 21.80
N LEU A 16 -16.72 7.51 21.72
CA LEU A 16 -16.49 6.33 22.54
C LEU A 16 -15.34 5.45 22.02
N PHE A 17 -14.88 5.65 20.78
CA PHE A 17 -13.68 4.98 20.29
C PHE A 17 -12.43 5.74 20.75
N LEU A 18 -11.57 5.05 21.49
CA LEU A 18 -10.24 5.54 21.83
C LEU A 18 -9.36 5.53 20.57
N GLN A 19 -9.18 6.70 19.95
CA GLN A 19 -8.28 6.90 18.81
C GLN A 19 -6.81 6.99 19.26
N GLN A 20 -6.32 5.98 19.99
CA GLN A 20 -4.93 5.98 20.43
C GLN A 20 -4.02 5.46 19.31
N PRO A 21 -3.09 6.28 18.80
CA PRO A 21 -2.16 5.83 17.77
C PRO A 21 -1.23 4.77 18.36
N VAL A 22 -1.14 3.61 17.71
CA VAL A 22 -0.11 2.62 18.01
C VAL A 22 1.19 3.09 17.35
N ILE A 23 2.18 3.44 18.18
CA ILE A 23 3.51 3.80 17.69
C ILE A 23 4.25 2.52 17.31
N SER A 24 4.39 2.25 16.01
CA SER A 24 5.21 1.14 15.53
C SER A 24 6.68 1.41 15.83
N THR A 25 7.41 0.47 16.44
CA THR A 25 8.87 0.53 16.55
C THR A 25 9.50 0.26 15.19
N GLN A 26 9.79 1.33 14.45
CA GLN A 26 10.30 1.24 13.07
C GLN A 26 11.81 0.95 13.10
N ARG A 27 12.22 -0.28 12.80
CA ARG A 27 13.61 -0.58 12.46
C ARG A 27 13.78 -0.48 10.95
N GLU A 28 14.78 0.27 10.51
CA GLU A 28 15.14 0.33 9.10
C GLU A 28 15.48 -1.09 8.63
N ASN A 29 14.74 -1.59 7.66
CA ASN A 29 14.91 -2.96 7.18
C ASN A 29 15.96 -2.95 6.07
N VAL A 30 17.02 -3.74 6.23
CA VAL A 30 18.00 -3.95 5.17
C VAL A 30 17.36 -4.83 4.10
N TRP A 31 17.33 -4.34 2.85
CA TRP A 31 16.77 -5.13 1.74
C TRP A 31 17.61 -6.39 1.51
N SER A 32 16.94 -7.50 1.20
CA SER A 32 17.62 -8.70 0.75
C SER A 32 18.31 -8.44 -0.59
N LEU A 33 19.36 -9.21 -0.91
CA LEU A 33 20.00 -9.14 -2.22
C LEU A 33 18.99 -9.40 -3.35
N GLN A 34 18.02 -10.30 -3.11
CA GLN A 34 16.92 -10.56 -4.04
C GLN A 34 16.10 -9.29 -4.29
N GLU A 35 15.70 -8.56 -3.25
CA GLU A 35 14.91 -7.34 -3.38
C GLU A 35 15.71 -6.24 -4.09
N ILE A 36 16.98 -6.03 -3.75
CA ILE A 36 17.86 -5.06 -4.41
C ILE A 36 18.00 -5.38 -5.90
N THR A 37 18.31 -6.64 -6.23
CA THR A 37 18.49 -7.10 -7.62
C THR A 37 17.19 -6.96 -8.40
N SER A 38 16.07 -7.35 -7.80
CA SER A 38 14.76 -7.28 -8.44
C SER A 38 14.36 -5.86 -8.80
N ARG A 39 14.61 -4.89 -7.92
CA ARG A 39 14.36 -3.46 -8.20
C ARG A 39 15.17 -2.98 -9.39
N PHE A 40 16.46 -3.31 -9.41
CA PHE A 40 17.34 -2.94 -10.51
C PHE A 40 16.83 -3.51 -11.84
N VAL A 41 16.54 -4.83 -11.88
CA VAL A 41 16.05 -5.49 -13.09
C VAL A 41 14.71 -4.89 -13.54
N MET A 42 13.73 -4.73 -12.65
CA MET A 42 12.41 -4.17 -13.01
C MET A 42 12.51 -2.75 -13.57
N ASN A 43 13.38 -1.91 -13.01
CA ASN A 43 13.58 -0.55 -13.52
C ASN A 43 14.26 -0.56 -14.91
N GLN A 44 15.23 -1.43 -15.13
CA GLN A 44 15.87 -1.58 -16.45
C GLN A 44 14.93 -2.19 -17.51
N LEU A 45 13.96 -3.01 -17.11
CA LEU A 45 12.91 -3.48 -18.02
C LEU A 45 11.95 -2.38 -18.41
N ALA A 46 11.63 -1.45 -17.50
CA ALA A 46 10.83 -0.27 -17.84
C ALA A 46 11.51 0.62 -18.90
N GLU A 47 12.84 0.53 -18.99
CA GLU A 47 13.68 1.19 -20.01
C GLU A 47 13.84 0.34 -21.29
N ASN A 48 13.15 -0.81 -21.40
CA ASN A 48 13.22 -1.74 -22.54
C ASN A 48 14.64 -2.26 -22.85
N ASN A 49 15.44 -2.57 -21.82
CA ASN A 49 16.77 -3.13 -22.03
C ASN A 49 16.71 -4.51 -22.74
N PRO A 50 17.24 -4.63 -23.98
CA PRO A 50 17.05 -5.82 -24.81
C PRO A 50 17.73 -7.07 -24.23
N PHE A 51 18.87 -6.92 -23.55
CA PHE A 51 19.60 -8.04 -22.95
C PHE A 51 18.84 -8.64 -21.78
N LEU A 52 18.21 -7.80 -20.96
CA LEU A 52 17.41 -8.28 -19.83
C LEU A 52 16.08 -8.89 -20.31
N MET A 53 15.48 -8.35 -21.37
CA MET A 53 14.27 -8.92 -21.96
C MET A 53 14.51 -10.35 -22.46
N ASP A 54 15.54 -10.56 -23.29
CA ASP A 54 15.93 -11.91 -23.77
C ASP A 54 16.35 -12.83 -22.61
N GLY A 55 17.08 -12.30 -21.62
CA GLY A 55 17.43 -13.04 -20.41
C GLY A 55 16.19 -13.55 -19.67
N ILE A 56 15.20 -12.71 -19.43
CA ILE A 56 13.99 -13.06 -18.68
C ILE A 56 13.13 -14.08 -19.43
N GLU A 57 13.09 -14.04 -20.76
CA GLU A 57 12.40 -15.05 -21.55
C GLU A 57 12.96 -16.45 -21.32
N ARG A 58 14.29 -16.56 -21.13
CA ARG A 58 14.98 -17.83 -20.87
C ARG A 58 14.82 -18.34 -19.44
N TYR A 59 14.49 -17.48 -18.49
CA TYR A 59 14.34 -17.83 -17.07
C TYR A 59 12.90 -17.62 -16.57
N PRO A 60 11.99 -18.58 -16.79
CA PRO A 60 10.56 -18.41 -16.48
C PRO A 60 10.28 -18.17 -14.98
N GLN A 61 11.14 -18.68 -14.09
CA GLN A 61 11.04 -18.44 -12.65
C GLN A 61 11.26 -16.96 -12.31
N VAL A 62 12.26 -16.33 -12.95
CA VAL A 62 12.54 -14.89 -12.81
C VAL A 62 11.40 -14.06 -13.38
N ARG A 63 10.87 -14.46 -14.55
CA ARG A 63 9.68 -13.83 -15.14
C ARG A 63 8.48 -13.88 -14.20
N SER A 64 8.20 -15.04 -13.62
CA SER A 64 7.10 -15.21 -12.66
C SER A 64 7.30 -14.33 -11.42
N MET A 65 8.51 -14.25 -10.89
CA MET A 65 8.82 -13.41 -9.73
C MET A 65 8.62 -11.93 -10.05
N ILE A 66 9.15 -11.45 -11.18
CA ILE A 66 9.04 -10.05 -11.61
C ILE A 66 7.59 -9.67 -11.91
N SER A 67 6.79 -10.58 -12.47
CA SER A 67 5.36 -10.32 -12.73
C SER A 67 4.53 -10.08 -11.46
N GLN A 68 5.04 -10.52 -10.30
CA GLN A 68 4.42 -10.25 -8.99
C GLN A 68 4.91 -8.94 -8.38
N GLY A 69 5.85 -8.26 -9.05
CA GLY A 69 6.36 -6.95 -8.68
C GLY A 69 5.24 -5.92 -8.55
N LYS A 70 5.42 -5.01 -7.59
CA LYS A 70 4.45 -4.00 -7.21
C LYS A 70 5.10 -2.63 -7.23
N THR A 71 4.28 -1.60 -7.36
CA THR A 71 4.73 -0.21 -7.43
C THR A 71 4.47 0.51 -6.12
N CYS A 72 5.48 1.19 -5.60
CA CYS A 72 5.33 1.93 -4.35
C CYS A 72 4.48 3.18 -4.56
N ALA A 73 3.44 3.36 -3.76
CA ALA A 73 2.55 4.52 -3.83
C ALA A 73 3.18 5.85 -3.38
N ILE A 74 4.45 5.84 -2.93
CA ILE A 74 5.21 7.01 -2.49
C ILE A 74 6.32 7.36 -3.47
N CYS A 75 7.27 6.45 -3.71
CA CYS A 75 8.42 6.74 -4.58
C CYS A 75 8.25 6.29 -6.05
N GLY A 76 7.15 5.60 -6.38
CA GLY A 76 6.90 5.07 -7.73
C GLY A 76 7.82 3.92 -8.16
N GLN A 77 8.77 3.51 -7.31
CA GLN A 77 9.70 2.42 -7.64
C GLN A 77 9.05 1.05 -7.48
N HIS A 78 9.53 0.10 -8.26
CA HIS A 78 9.12 -1.30 -8.16
C HIS A 78 9.68 -1.96 -6.90
N PHE A 79 9.04 -3.02 -6.42
CA PHE A 79 9.49 -3.88 -5.32
C PHE A 79 8.75 -5.22 -5.41
N ILE A 80 9.31 -6.30 -4.87
CA ILE A 80 8.66 -7.62 -4.90
C ILE A 80 8.15 -8.00 -3.52
N THR A 81 8.94 -7.72 -2.49
CA THR A 81 8.60 -8.06 -1.11
C THR A 81 7.75 -6.94 -0.51
N VAL A 82 6.48 -7.23 -0.21
CA VAL A 82 5.59 -6.24 0.45
C VAL A 82 6.17 -5.86 1.80
N TRP A 83 6.41 -4.57 1.99
CA TRP A 83 6.97 -4.05 3.22
C TRP A 83 5.86 -3.55 4.18
N LEU A 84 4.90 -2.77 3.70
CA LEU A 84 3.64 -2.52 4.41
C LEU A 84 2.44 -2.45 3.47
N ASP A 85 1.36 -3.04 3.95
CA ASP A 85 0.00 -2.75 3.51
C ASP A 85 -0.49 -1.46 4.17
N CYS A 86 -1.03 -0.56 3.35
CA CYS A 86 -1.54 0.73 3.80
C CYS A 86 -2.92 1.00 3.20
N VAL A 87 -3.65 1.93 3.81
CA VAL A 87 -4.87 2.51 3.28
C VAL A 87 -4.66 4.00 3.07
N ARG A 88 -5.07 4.50 1.90
CA ARG A 88 -5.20 5.91 1.61
C ARG A 88 -6.66 6.25 1.44
N PHE A 89 -7.14 7.25 2.15
CA PHE A 89 -8.51 7.75 1.98
C PHE A 89 -8.51 8.83 0.89
N VAL A 90 -9.30 8.65 -0.16
CA VAL A 90 -9.41 9.59 -1.28
C VAL A 90 -10.86 9.95 -1.57
N SER A 91 -11.10 11.14 -2.10
CA SER A 91 -12.43 11.48 -2.60
C SER A 91 -12.76 10.61 -3.81
N PRO A 92 -13.98 10.04 -3.88
CA PRO A 92 -14.38 9.23 -5.01
C PRO A 92 -14.43 10.05 -6.31
N PRO A 93 -14.07 9.45 -7.46
CA PRO A 93 -14.28 10.08 -8.77
C PRO A 93 -15.76 10.41 -8.98
N LYS A 94 -16.02 11.52 -9.68
CA LYS A 94 -17.39 12.01 -9.95
C LYS A 94 -18.26 11.00 -10.71
N ASP A 95 -17.63 10.09 -11.43
CA ASP A 95 -18.30 9.11 -12.29
C ASP A 95 -18.72 7.84 -11.53
N TRP A 96 -18.32 7.68 -10.27
CA TRP A 96 -18.77 6.56 -9.47
C TRP A 96 -20.22 6.79 -9.02
N LYS A 97 -21.07 5.78 -9.23
CA LYS A 97 -22.48 5.77 -8.77
C LYS A 97 -22.55 5.50 -7.26
N ILE A 98 -22.06 6.43 -6.44
CA ILE A 98 -22.01 6.29 -4.98
C ILE A 98 -23.08 7.17 -4.32
N SER A 99 -23.52 6.76 -3.13
CA SER A 99 -24.26 7.62 -2.23
C SER A 99 -23.55 8.97 -2.02
N LYS A 100 -24.33 10.06 -2.03
CA LYS A 100 -23.83 11.42 -1.76
C LYS A 100 -23.21 11.59 -0.36
N ASN A 101 -23.47 10.65 0.55
CA ASN A 101 -22.93 10.67 1.90
C ASN A 101 -21.47 10.16 1.98
N LEU A 102 -20.98 9.44 0.95
CA LEU A 102 -19.62 8.90 0.96
C LEU A 102 -18.62 9.94 0.44
N GLN A 103 -17.94 10.63 1.35
CA GLN A 103 -16.96 11.67 1.00
C GLN A 103 -15.56 11.12 0.71
N LEU A 104 -15.19 10.03 1.36
CA LEU A 104 -13.89 9.38 1.25
C LEU A 104 -14.07 7.89 1.05
N VAL A 105 -13.18 7.30 0.25
CA VAL A 105 -13.11 5.86 0.01
C VAL A 105 -11.73 5.37 0.45
N PRO A 106 -11.65 4.29 1.24
CA PRO A 106 -10.38 3.66 1.55
C PRO A 106 -9.86 2.90 0.33
N LEU A 107 -8.68 3.28 -0.16
CA LEU A 107 -7.94 2.55 -1.18
C LEU A 107 -6.75 1.85 -0.56
N ARG A 108 -6.66 0.53 -0.77
CA ARG A 108 -5.47 -0.22 -0.41
C ARG A 108 -4.31 0.22 -1.29
N VAL A 109 -3.20 0.59 -0.65
CA VAL A 109 -1.95 0.98 -1.31
C VAL A 109 -0.78 0.26 -0.67
N LEU A 110 0.29 0.08 -1.43
CA LEU A 110 1.45 -0.65 -0.98
C LEU A 110 2.68 0.24 -0.99
N ILE A 111 3.53 0.04 0.01
CA ILE A 111 4.76 0.80 0.15
C ILE A 111 5.94 -0.13 0.36
N CYS A 112 7.11 0.36 -0.05
CA CYS A 112 8.28 -0.49 -0.22
C CYS A 112 9.31 -0.38 0.91
N SER A 113 9.14 0.55 1.85
CA SER A 113 10.03 0.75 3.01
C SER A 113 9.44 1.70 4.06
N TYR A 114 9.95 1.63 5.29
CA TYR A 114 9.65 2.61 6.34
C TYR A 114 10.01 4.03 5.91
N LYS A 115 11.13 4.21 5.19
CA LYS A 115 11.52 5.52 4.64
C LYS A 115 10.40 6.14 3.79
N CYS A 116 9.78 5.35 2.90
CA CYS A 116 8.62 5.80 2.14
C CYS A 116 7.41 6.07 3.03
N PHE A 117 7.18 5.25 4.06
CA PHE A 117 6.09 5.48 5.02
C PHE A 117 6.26 6.78 5.81
N THR A 118 7.48 7.15 6.20
CA THR A 118 7.75 8.38 6.96
C THR A 118 7.54 9.62 6.09
N GLN A 119 7.74 9.52 4.78
CA GLN A 119 7.55 10.61 3.80
C GLN A 119 6.12 10.67 3.22
N ARG A 120 5.17 9.93 3.80
CA ARG A 120 3.80 9.82 3.28
C ARG A 120 2.96 11.07 3.52
N ASP A 121 1.87 11.16 2.76
CA ASP A 121 0.76 12.09 3.01
C ASP A 121 0.01 11.75 4.33
N PRO A 122 -0.50 12.74 5.09
CA PRO A 122 -1.22 12.51 6.34
C PRO A 122 -2.42 11.56 6.24
N ASN A 123 -3.06 11.44 5.07
CA ASN A 123 -4.23 10.56 4.87
C ASN A 123 -3.86 9.12 4.51
N LEU A 124 -2.58 8.74 4.63
CA LEU A 124 -2.10 7.38 4.44
C LEU A 124 -1.78 6.73 5.79
N PHE A 125 -2.40 5.59 6.05
CA PHE A 125 -2.27 4.85 7.30
C PHE A 125 -1.79 3.43 7.04
N GLY A 126 -0.87 2.94 7.88
CA GLY A 126 -0.44 1.55 7.85
C GLY A 126 -1.52 0.63 8.43
N ILE A 127 -1.76 -0.51 7.79
CA ILE A 127 -2.68 -1.52 8.33
C ILE A 127 -1.89 -2.37 9.33
N ALA A 128 -2.18 -2.19 10.62
CA ALA A 128 -1.65 -3.07 11.65
C ALA A 128 -2.53 -4.32 11.75
N GLN A 129 -1.92 -5.50 11.73
CA GLN A 129 -2.63 -6.71 12.17
C GLN A 129 -2.62 -6.75 13.69
N VAL A 130 -3.79 -6.57 14.30
CA VAL A 130 -3.96 -6.82 15.73
C VAL A 130 -3.83 -8.32 15.92
N GLN A 131 -2.71 -8.78 16.48
CA GLN A 131 -2.63 -10.13 17.00
C GLN A 131 -3.57 -10.17 18.21
N ASN A 132 -4.71 -10.86 18.08
CA ASN A 132 -5.57 -11.17 19.22
C ASN A 132 -4.70 -11.88 20.27
N ARG A 133 -4.44 -11.20 21.38
CA ARG A 133 -3.90 -11.81 22.60
C ARG A 133 -5.05 -12.34 23.43
#